data_AF-A0A0K8P5C1-F1
#
_entry.id   AF-A0A0K8P5C1-F1
#
_cell.length_a   1.000
_cell.length_b   1.000
_cell.length_c   1.000
_cell.angle_alpha   90.00
_cell.angle_beta   90.00
_cell.angle_gamma   90.00
#
_symmetry.space_group_name_H-M   'P 1'
#
loop_
_entity.id
_entity.type
_entity.pdbx_description
1 polymer ?
#
loop_
_entity_poly.entity_id
_entity_poly.type
_entity_poly.pdbx_seq_one_letter_code
_entity_poly.pdbx_strand_id
1 'polypeptide(L)' 'MRDMPKRLPLTRPDGEVRELKTEDLERFAPVTGLPPALQRALGVRGPKKAPTKERITAARHQPLQVFDP' A
#
# COMPACT_ATOMS: atom_id res chain seq x y z
N MET A 1 22.14 -11.28 26.32
CA MET A 1 20.68 -11.09 26.18
C MET A 1 20.46 -9.65 25.70
N ARG A 2 19.71 -9.42 24.61
CA ARG A 2 19.47 -8.03 24.14
C ARG A 2 18.37 -7.41 25.01
N ASP A 3 18.66 -6.25 25.57
CA ASP A 3 17.70 -5.42 26.28
C ASP A 3 16.65 -4.91 25.28
N MET A 4 15.38 -5.27 25.49
CA MET A 4 14.30 -4.81 24.63
C MET A 4 13.84 -3.45 25.18
N PRO A 5 13.91 -2.35 24.41
CA PRO A 5 13.50 -1.05 24.91
C PRO A 5 12.04 -1.14 25.37
N LYS A 6 11.76 -0.72 26.61
CA LYS A 6 10.40 -0.66 27.17
C LYS A 6 9.55 0.26 26.30
N ARG A 7 8.79 -0.33 25.37
CA ARG A 7 7.89 0.41 24.49
C ARG A 7 6.66 0.78 25.30
N LEU A 8 6.24 2.04 25.18
CA LEU A 8 4.95 2.48 25.67
C LEU A 8 3.84 1.55 25.13
N PRO A 9 2.80 1.25 25.92
CA PRO A 9 1.69 0.44 25.49
C PRO A 9 1.03 1.07 24.24
N LEU A 10 0.69 0.22 23.27
CA LEU A 10 0.02 0.64 22.03
C LEU A 10 -1.45 1.02 22.26
N THR A 11 -1.99 0.65 23.41
CA THR A 11 -3.35 0.90 23.85
C THR A 11 -3.40 2.10 24.79
N ARG A 12 -4.48 2.87 24.66
CA ARG A 12 -4.85 3.94 25.59
C ARG A 12 -5.32 3.35 26.93
N PRO A 13 -5.46 4.17 27.99
CA PRO A 13 -5.94 3.71 29.30
C PRO A 13 -7.34 3.08 29.30
N ASP A 14 -8.17 3.41 28.30
CA ASP A 14 -9.48 2.82 28.06
C ASP A 14 -9.42 1.45 27.35
N GLY A 15 -8.22 1.00 26.96
CA GLY A 15 -7.99 -0.25 26.24
C GLY A 15 -8.04 -0.13 24.72
N GLU A 16 -8.41 1.04 24.18
CA GLU A 16 -8.54 1.24 22.73
C GLU A 16 -7.19 1.55 22.10
N VAL A 17 -7.01 1.10 20.86
CA VAL A 17 -5.85 1.48 20.04
C VAL A 17 -6.16 2.81 19.37
N ARG A 18 -5.24 3.79 19.45
CA ARG A 18 -5.45 5.06 18.76
C ARG A 18 -5.50 4.87 17.24
N GLU A 19 -6.28 5.70 16.56
CA GLU A 19 -6.29 5.77 15.11
C GLU A 19 -4.88 6.12 14.56
N LEU A 20 -4.52 5.45 13.46
CA LEU A 20 -3.32 5.73 12.70
C LEU A 20 -3.54 6.98 11.84
N LYS A 21 -2.63 7.93 11.94
CA LYS A 21 -2.63 9.13 11.11
C LYS A 21 -1.62 9.01 9.97
N THR A 22 -1.71 9.90 8.99
CA THR A 22 -0.79 9.93 7.85
C THR A 22 0.67 10.04 8.28
N GLU A 23 0.95 10.82 9.34
CA GLU A 23 2.31 11.02 9.85
C GLU A 23 2.90 9.75 10.48
N ASP A 24 2.04 8.83 10.94
CA ASP A 24 2.48 7.52 11.44
C ASP A 24 2.93 6.62 10.29
N LEU A 25 2.23 6.68 9.15
CA LEU A 25 2.53 5.88 7.96
C LEU A 25 3.89 6.24 7.35
N GLU A 26 4.31 7.50 7.44
CA GLU A 26 5.62 7.96 6.96
C GLU A 26 6.80 7.26 7.66
N ARG A 27 6.57 6.77 8.88
CA ARG A 27 7.59 6.07 9.68
C ARG A 27 7.60 4.56 9.46
N PHE A 28 6.67 4.02 8.68
CA PHE A 28 6.58 2.57 8.48
C PHE A 28 7.75 2.10 7.62
N ALA A 29 8.42 1.04 8.09
CA ALA A 29 9.53 0.45 7.36
C ALA A 29 9.02 -0.21 6.07
N PRO A 30 9.74 -0.07 4.95
CA PRO A 30 9.41 -0.78 3.72
C PRO A 30 9.54 -2.29 3.92
N VAL A 31 8.82 -3.07 3.11
CA VAL A 31 8.86 -4.54 3.14
C VAL A 31 10.29 -5.08 3.01
N THR A 32 11.16 -4.39 2.26
CA THR A 32 12.57 -4.74 2.07
C THR A 32 13.39 -4.72 3.36
N GLY A 33 12.91 -4.02 4.41
CA GLY A 33 13.54 -4.01 5.73
C GLY A 33 13.23 -5.25 6.59
N LEU A 34 12.36 -6.15 6.14
CA LEU A 34 11.96 -7.34 6.89
C LEU A 34 12.91 -8.52 6.66
N PRO A 35 12.94 -9.54 7.53
CA PRO A 35 13.64 -10.80 7.26
C PRO A 35 13.15 -11.49 5.97
N PRO A 36 14.03 -12.20 5.22
CA PRO A 36 13.68 -12.78 3.91
C PRO A 36 12.46 -13.71 3.90
N ALA A 37 12.25 -14.48 4.97
CA ALA A 37 11.08 -15.36 5.09
C ALA A 37 9.76 -14.57 5.13
N LEU A 38 9.75 -13.42 5.80
CA LEU A 38 8.58 -12.54 5.90
C LEU A 38 8.36 -11.73 4.61
N GLN A 39 9.43 -11.34 3.93
CA GLN A 39 9.32 -10.71 2.61
C GLN A 39 8.62 -11.63 1.59
N ARG A 40 8.96 -12.93 1.62
CA ARG A 40 8.34 -13.95 0.74
C ARG A 40 6.86 -14.14 1.08
N ALA A 41 6.51 -14.22 2.36
CA ALA A 41 5.14 -14.40 2.81
C ALA A 41 4.23 -13.21 2.45
N LEU A 42 4.75 -11.99 2.51
CA LEU A 42 4.01 -10.78 2.10
C LEU A 42 3.86 -10.65 0.59
N GLY A 43 4.53 -11.51 -0.20
CA GLY A 43 4.48 -11.50 -1.64
C GLY A 43 4.97 -10.17 -2.20
N VAL A 44 6.29 -10.00 -2.31
CA VAL A 44 6.84 -8.90 -3.13
C VAL A 44 6.24 -9.05 -4.52
N ARG A 45 5.29 -8.18 -4.85
CA ARG A 45 4.59 -8.24 -6.12
C ARG A 45 5.64 -8.12 -7.20
N GLY A 46 5.77 -9.17 -8.02
CA GLY A 46 6.60 -9.09 -9.22
C GLY A 46 6.14 -7.95 -10.11
N PRO A 47 6.91 -7.59 -11.16
CA PRO A 47 6.54 -6.55 -12.10
C PRO A 47 5.07 -6.70 -12.48
N LYS A 48 4.27 -5.64 -12.28
CA LYS A 48 2.86 -5.62 -12.69
C LYS A 48 2.85 -6.00 -14.17
N LYS A 49 2.24 -7.13 -14.52
CA LYS A 49 2.08 -7.52 -15.92
C LYS A 49 1.44 -6.36 -16.68
N ALA A 50 1.97 -6.07 -17.87
CA ALA A 50 1.42 -5.05 -18.73
C ALA A 50 -0.08 -5.33 -18.94
N PRO A 51 -0.93 -4.30 -18.97
CA PRO A 51 -2.35 -4.48 -19.24
C PRO A 51 -2.53 -5.23 -20.56
N THR A 52 -3.07 -6.45 -20.51
CA THR A 52 -3.36 -7.25 -21.72
C THR A 52 -4.71 -6.90 -22.32
N LYS A 53 -5.52 -6.12 -21.60
CA LYS A 53 -6.81 -5.62 -22.08
C LYS A 53 -6.63 -4.25 -22.70
N GLU A 54 -7.19 -4.09 -23.89
CA GLU A 54 -7.34 -2.78 -24.51
C GLU A 54 -8.10 -1.86 -23.57
N ARG A 55 -7.61 -0.62 -23.40
CA ARG A 55 -8.33 0.40 -22.65
C ARG A 55 -9.55 0.80 -23.47
N ILE A 56 -10.71 0.27 -23.11
CA ILE A 56 -11.97 0.85 -23.58
C ILE A 56 -12.25 2.10 -22.76
N THR A 57 -12.41 3.24 -23.42
CA THR A 57 -13.07 4.40 -22.83
C THR A 57 -14.51 3.99 -22.55
N ALA A 58 -14.93 4.01 -21.28
CA ALA A 58 -16.35 3.92 -20.95
C ALA A 58 -17.02 5.18 -21.52
N ALA A 59 -17.57 5.09 -22.73
CA ALA A 59 -18.24 6.19 -23.37
C ALA A 59 -19.51 6.52 -22.57
N ARG A 60 -19.46 7.56 -21.74
CA ARG A 60 -20.67 8.35 -21.48
C ARG A 60 -21.05 8.97 -22.81
N HIS A 61 -22.27 8.70 -23.30
CA HIS A 61 -22.84 9.22 -24.56
C HIS A 61 -22.32 10.61 -24.95
N GLN A 62 -21.29 10.67 -25.79
CA GLN A 62 -20.85 11.85 -26.53
C GLN A 62 -20.26 11.33 -27.84
N PRO A 63 -20.71 11.80 -29.01
CA PRO A 63 -20.15 11.36 -30.28
C PRO A 63 -18.74 11.95 -30.47
N LEU A 64 -17.80 11.09 -30.87
CA LEU A 64 -16.48 11.50 -31.35
C LEU A 64 -16.67 12.39 -32.58
N GLN A 65 -16.20 13.64 -32.50
CA GLN A 65 -16.07 14.47 -33.68
C GLN A 65 -14.94 13.89 -34.55
N VAL A 66 -15.28 13.55 -35.79
CA VAL A 66 -14.33 13.20 -36.83
C VAL A 66 -13.57 14.49 -37.17
N PHE A 67 -12.27 14.52 -36.87
CA PHE A 67 -11.35 15.45 -37.50
C PHE A 67 -10.79 14.73 -38.72
N ASP A 68 -11.26 15.13 -39.89
CA ASP A 68 -10.66 14.81 -41.19
C ASP A 68 -9.48 15.80 -41.47
N PRO A 69 -8.55 15.44 -42.37
CA PRO A 69 -7.09 15.53 -42.17
C PRO A 69 -6.46 16.92 -42.21
#